data_AF-A0A966DLF8-F1
#
_entry.id   AF-A0A966DLF8-F1
#
_cell.length_a   1.000
_cell.length_b   1.000
_cell.length_c   1.000
_cell.angle_alpha   90.00
_cell.angle_beta   90.00
_cell.angle_gamma   90.00
#
_symmetry.space_group_name_H-M   'P 1'
#
loop_
_entity.id
_entity.type
_entity.pdbx_description
1 polymer ?
#
loop_
_entity_poly.entity_id
_entity_poly.type
_entity_poly.pdbx_seq_one_letter_code
_entity_poly.pdbx_strand_id
1 'polypeptide(L)'
;MSFIADKIAFEGLTFDDLLLVPAYSQVLPRNVDLTTRFSRNITLNIPMVSAAMDTVTEITMAIAIAREGGIGVIHKNMSIEEQARQVRAVKRAENGMILNPISITPDKSVSEALAMMAEYKIGGIPVVTDGNRLVGIVTNRDLRFEKSMNKRIEEVMTKDNLVTTRQSANLEDAAEI
;
A
#
# COMPACT_ATOMS: atom_id res chain seq x y z
N MET A 1 4.30 60.10 -18.21
CA MET A 1 4.28 58.66 -17.90
C MET A 1 5.16 58.42 -16.69
N SER A 2 4.69 57.62 -15.73
CA SER A 2 5.37 57.42 -14.43
C SER A 2 6.59 56.52 -14.58
N PHE A 3 7.74 56.98 -14.07
CA PHE A 3 9.04 56.30 -14.07
C PHE A 3 9.04 54.90 -13.40
N ILE A 4 7.96 54.56 -12.70
CA ILE A 4 7.75 53.27 -12.02
C ILE A 4 7.23 52.20 -13.00
N ALA A 5 6.44 52.60 -14.01
CA ALA A 5 5.85 51.68 -14.97
C ALA A 5 6.92 50.96 -15.82
N ASP A 6 8.06 51.63 -16.08
CA ASP A 6 9.17 51.06 -16.86
C ASP A 6 10.05 50.06 -16.06
N LYS A 7 9.86 49.93 -14.73
CA LYS A 7 10.61 48.99 -13.88
C LYS A 7 9.91 47.67 -13.62
N ILE A 8 8.59 47.60 -13.81
CA ILE A 8 7.81 46.38 -13.56
C ILE A 8 7.50 45.74 -14.91
N ALA A 9 8.23 44.67 -15.24
CA ALA A 9 8.07 43.98 -16.52
C ALA A 9 6.82 43.10 -16.58
N PHE A 10 6.38 42.55 -15.44
CA PHE A 10 5.22 41.66 -15.34
C PHE A 10 4.49 41.86 -14.02
N GLU A 11 3.18 41.65 -14.07
CA GLU A 11 2.32 41.54 -12.90
C GLU A 11 2.13 40.06 -12.57
N GLY A 12 2.19 39.70 -11.28
CA GLY A 12 1.97 38.35 -10.79
C GLY A 12 0.74 38.33 -9.89
N LEU A 13 -0.13 37.34 -10.09
CA LEU A 13 -1.36 37.17 -9.32
C LEU A 13 -1.28 35.88 -8.49
N THR A 14 -1.85 35.90 -7.28
CA THR A 14 -2.04 34.72 -6.41
C THR A 14 -3.51 34.29 -6.37
N PHE A 15 -3.83 33.25 -5.60
CA PHE A 15 -5.18 32.70 -5.51
C PHE A 15 -6.22 33.71 -4.99
N ASP A 16 -5.85 34.51 -3.98
CA ASP A 16 -6.76 35.48 -3.34
C ASP A 16 -7.04 36.72 -4.20
N ASP A 17 -6.28 36.92 -5.29
CA ASP A 17 -6.49 38.02 -6.22
C ASP A 17 -7.62 37.75 -7.23
N LEU A 18 -8.11 36.50 -7.31
CA LEU A 18 -8.97 36.03 -8.39
C LEU A 18 -10.22 35.32 -7.87
N LEU A 19 -11.31 35.42 -8.65
CA LEU A 19 -12.52 34.64 -8.47
C LEU A 19 -12.89 33.92 -9.77
N LEU A 20 -13.43 32.71 -9.65
CA LEU A 20 -14.02 32.00 -10.79
C LEU A 20 -15.39 32.61 -11.12
N VAL A 21 -15.56 33.08 -12.35
CA VAL A 21 -16.85 33.57 -12.83
C VAL A 21 -17.75 32.38 -13.14
N PRO A 22 -18.94 32.26 -12.51
CA PRO A 22 -19.87 31.17 -12.79
C PRO A 22 -20.32 31.18 -14.26
N ALA A 23 -20.42 30.00 -14.85
CA ALA A 23 -20.94 29.78 -16.20
C ALA A 23 -22.16 28.86 -16.18
N TYR A 24 -22.95 28.87 -17.25
CA TYR A 24 -24.04 27.92 -17.41
C TYR A 24 -23.51 26.47 -17.39
N SER A 25 -24.13 25.61 -16.59
CA SER A 25 -23.76 24.20 -16.45
C SER A 25 -24.98 23.30 -16.58
N GLN A 26 -24.82 22.19 -17.31
CA GLN A 26 -25.76 21.07 -17.36
C GLN A 26 -25.26 19.87 -16.54
N VAL A 27 -24.07 19.96 -15.96
CA VAL A 27 -23.41 18.89 -15.22
C VAL A 27 -23.71 19.05 -13.73
N LEU A 28 -24.22 17.99 -13.12
CA LEU A 28 -24.38 17.93 -11.66
C LEU A 28 -23.01 17.66 -11.01
N PRO A 29 -22.70 18.24 -9.83
CA PRO A 29 -21.40 18.07 -9.17
C PRO A 29 -20.95 16.60 -8.99
N ARG A 30 -21.88 15.68 -8.70
CA ARG A 30 -21.60 14.24 -8.55
C ARG A 30 -21.23 13.53 -9.85
N ASN A 31 -21.47 14.16 -11.00
CA ASN A 31 -21.19 13.60 -12.32
C ASN A 31 -19.89 14.19 -12.93
N VAL A 32 -19.16 15.03 -12.18
CA VAL A 32 -17.88 15.59 -12.63
C VAL A 32 -16.79 14.53 -12.51
N ASP A 33 -16.00 14.38 -13.58
CA ASP A 33 -14.81 13.53 -13.58
C ASP A 33 -13.61 14.31 -13.04
N LEU A 34 -12.96 13.78 -12.00
CA LEU A 34 -11.78 14.36 -11.35
C LEU A 34 -10.47 13.72 -11.83
N THR A 35 -10.55 12.79 -12.78
CA THR A 35 -9.40 12.05 -13.29
C THR A 35 -8.39 13.02 -13.90
N THR A 36 -7.12 12.88 -13.51
CA THR A 36 -6.03 13.74 -13.97
C THR A 36 -4.73 12.96 -14.17
N ARG A 37 -3.66 13.64 -14.60
CA ARG A 37 -2.34 13.04 -14.81
C ARG A 37 -1.32 13.63 -13.85
N PHE A 38 -0.70 12.78 -13.04
CA PHE A 38 0.44 13.15 -12.21
C PHE A 38 1.73 13.26 -13.05
N SER A 39 1.89 12.36 -14.03
CA SER A 39 3.03 12.36 -14.95
C SER A 39 2.61 11.95 -16.35
N ARG A 40 3.56 11.88 -17.28
CA ARG A 40 3.32 11.40 -18.65
C ARG A 40 2.65 10.02 -18.67
N ASN A 41 2.87 9.17 -17.67
CA ASN A 41 2.37 7.78 -17.70
C ASN A 41 1.55 7.39 -16.46
N ILE A 42 1.23 8.34 -15.57
CA ILE A 42 0.53 8.06 -14.31
C ILE A 42 -0.75 8.90 -14.26
N THR A 43 -1.89 8.21 -14.26
CA THR A 43 -3.22 8.79 -14.07
C THR A 43 -3.62 8.67 -12.60
N LEU A 44 -4.30 9.68 -12.07
CA LEU A 44 -4.92 9.71 -10.75
C LEU A 44 -6.43 9.84 -10.88
N ASN A 45 -7.19 9.28 -9.94
CA ASN A 45 -8.65 9.42 -9.91
C ASN A 45 -9.07 10.76 -9.30
N ILE A 46 -8.21 11.36 -8.47
CA ILE A 46 -8.38 12.72 -7.93
C ILE A 46 -7.09 13.52 -8.08
N PRO A 47 -7.15 14.86 -8.26
CA PRO A 47 -5.98 15.69 -8.47
C PRO A 47 -5.23 16.05 -7.16
N MET A 48 -5.07 15.07 -6.26
CA MET A 48 -4.47 15.27 -4.93
C MET A 48 -3.12 14.55 -4.81
N VAL A 49 -2.10 15.29 -4.37
CA VAL A 49 -0.74 14.79 -4.13
C VAL A 49 -0.30 15.23 -2.74
N SER A 50 0.18 14.30 -1.90
CA SER A 50 0.70 14.68 -0.58
C SER A 50 2.16 15.16 -0.68
N ALA A 51 2.49 16.17 0.13
CA ALA A 51 3.81 16.80 0.11
C ALA A 51 4.90 15.84 0.62
N ALA A 52 6.08 15.88 -0.02
CA ALA A 52 7.25 15.07 0.34
C ALA A 52 7.99 15.60 1.59
N MET A 53 7.28 15.71 2.71
CA MET A 53 7.77 16.23 3.99
C MET A 53 7.69 15.15 5.07
N ASP A 54 8.65 15.15 5.99
CA ASP A 54 8.71 14.20 7.11
C ASP A 54 7.51 14.28 8.06
N THR A 55 6.95 15.47 8.21
CA THR A 55 5.75 15.70 9.00
C THR A 55 4.44 15.38 8.27
N VAL A 56 4.50 15.01 6.98
CA VAL A 56 3.31 14.83 6.14
C VAL A 56 3.20 13.42 5.59
N THR A 57 4.23 12.93 4.89
CA THR A 57 4.08 11.72 4.06
C THR A 57 5.09 10.63 4.40
N GLU A 58 4.63 9.68 5.21
CA GLU A 58 5.23 8.36 5.41
C GLU A 58 4.26 7.25 4.96
N ILE A 59 4.55 5.98 5.31
CA ILE A 59 3.77 4.78 4.98
C ILE A 59 2.25 5.01 5.10
N THR A 60 1.80 5.48 6.26
CA THR A 60 0.37 5.60 6.57
C THR A 60 -0.34 6.58 5.64
N MET A 61 0.25 7.77 5.43
CA MET A 61 -0.32 8.80 4.56
C MET A 61 -0.31 8.35 3.10
N ALA A 62 0.80 7.74 2.64
CA ALA A 62 0.92 7.27 1.27
C ALA A 62 -0.11 6.18 0.93
N ILE A 63 -0.41 5.28 1.87
CA ILE A 63 -1.49 4.29 1.72
C ILE A 63 -2.86 4.98 1.70
N ALA A 64 -3.11 5.89 2.65
CA ALA A 64 -4.40 6.57 2.77
C ALA A 64 -4.75 7.37 1.51
N ILE A 65 -3.84 8.22 1.02
CA ILE A 65 -4.11 9.04 -0.16
C ILE A 65 -4.27 8.20 -1.44
N ALA A 66 -3.55 7.08 -1.55
CA ALA A 66 -3.69 6.16 -2.68
C ALA A 66 -5.06 5.49 -2.69
N ARG A 67 -5.61 5.14 -1.53
CA ARG A 67 -6.97 4.58 -1.39
C ARG A 67 -8.06 5.56 -1.80
N GLU A 68 -7.87 6.84 -1.51
CA GLU A 68 -8.76 7.92 -1.97
C GLU A 68 -8.58 8.24 -3.47
N GLY A 69 -7.62 7.61 -4.15
CA GLY A 69 -7.38 7.77 -5.59
C GLY A 69 -6.35 8.84 -5.97
N GLY A 70 -5.66 9.42 -4.98
CA GLY A 70 -4.53 10.33 -5.16
C GLY A 70 -3.18 9.60 -5.13
N ILE A 71 -2.10 10.34 -4.83
CA ILE A 71 -0.75 9.77 -4.72
C ILE A 71 0.07 10.44 -3.62
N GLY A 72 0.84 9.65 -2.87
CA GLY A 72 1.74 10.14 -1.83
C GLY A 72 3.20 10.08 -2.26
N VAL A 73 3.96 11.12 -1.93
CA VAL A 73 5.42 11.17 -2.16
C VAL A 73 6.15 11.02 -0.83
N ILE A 74 6.80 9.89 -0.60
CA ILE A 74 7.60 9.65 0.62
C ILE A 74 8.78 10.62 0.65
N HIS A 75 8.95 11.32 1.78
CA HIS A 75 10.06 12.25 1.97
C HIS A 75 11.43 11.54 1.98
N LYS A 76 12.51 12.33 1.91
CA LYS A 76 13.91 11.83 1.84
C LYS A 76 14.73 12.07 3.11
N ASN A 77 14.09 12.50 4.20
CA ASN A 77 14.75 12.80 5.48
C ASN A 77 14.92 11.50 6.31
N MET A 78 15.53 10.48 5.70
CA MET A 78 15.79 9.16 6.28
C MET A 78 16.87 8.45 5.44
N SER A 79 17.35 7.28 5.88
CA SER A 79 18.30 6.50 5.09
C SER A 79 17.65 5.91 3.83
N ILE A 80 18.46 5.52 2.84
CA ILE A 80 17.97 4.90 1.60
C ILE A 80 17.24 3.59 1.92
N GLU A 81 17.75 2.81 2.86
CA GLU A 81 17.18 1.54 3.30
C GLU A 81 15.80 1.74 3.92
N GLU A 82 15.67 2.79 4.75
CA GLU A 82 14.42 3.12 5.42
C GLU A 82 13.37 3.64 4.42
N GLN A 83 13.77 4.50 3.49
CA GLN A 83 12.86 4.96 2.43
C GLN A 83 12.38 3.80 1.56
N ALA A 84 13.29 2.88 1.20
CA ALA A 84 12.93 1.67 0.47
C ALA A 84 11.99 0.76 1.27
N ARG A 85 12.19 0.65 2.60
CA ARG A 85 11.28 -0.09 3.50
C ARG A 85 9.88 0.54 3.48
N GLN A 86 9.77 1.86 3.57
CA GLN A 86 8.49 2.56 3.49
C GLN A 86 7.78 2.29 2.15
N VAL A 87 8.48 2.42 1.03
CA VAL A 87 7.93 2.13 -0.31
C VAL A 87 7.46 0.68 -0.42
N ARG A 88 8.26 -0.28 0.07
CA ARG A 88 7.85 -1.71 0.08
C ARG A 88 6.59 -1.94 0.90
N ALA A 89 6.46 -1.27 2.06
CA ALA A 89 5.27 -1.38 2.90
C ALA A 89 4.02 -0.84 2.17
N VAL A 90 4.12 0.34 1.54
CA VAL A 90 3.02 0.92 0.73
C VAL A 90 2.62 -0.01 -0.40
N LYS A 91 3.60 -0.53 -1.15
CA LYS A 91 3.34 -1.46 -2.27
C LYS A 91 2.77 -2.81 -1.82
N ARG A 92 2.90 -3.19 -0.54
CA ARG A 92 2.32 -4.43 0.01
C ARG A 92 0.93 -4.25 0.63
N ALA A 93 0.50 -3.01 0.89
CA ALA A 93 -0.73 -2.74 1.63
C ALA A 93 -1.99 -3.29 0.95
N GLU A 94 -2.03 -3.31 -0.40
CA GLU A 94 -3.16 -3.82 -1.18
C GLU A 94 -2.69 -4.61 -2.41
N ASN A 95 -1.85 -5.61 -2.17
CA ASN A 95 -1.55 -6.58 -3.22
C ASN A 95 -2.64 -7.65 -3.25
N GLY A 96 -3.44 -7.67 -4.31
CA GLY A 96 -4.38 -8.77 -4.58
C GLY A 96 -3.68 -10.12 -4.79
N MET A 97 -2.43 -10.11 -5.26
CA MET A 97 -1.51 -11.26 -5.21
C MET A 97 -0.19 -10.86 -4.58
N ILE A 98 0.19 -11.56 -3.49
CA ILE A 98 1.40 -11.28 -2.74
C ILE A 98 2.60 -11.97 -3.41
N LEU A 99 3.50 -11.19 -3.99
CA LEU A 99 4.79 -11.66 -4.51
C LEU A 99 5.79 -11.83 -3.36
N ASN A 100 6.43 -13.02 -3.28
CA ASN A 100 7.35 -13.41 -2.21
C ASN A 100 6.71 -13.26 -0.81
N PRO A 101 5.70 -14.07 -0.48
CA PRO A 101 5.08 -14.05 0.83
C PRO A 101 6.10 -14.37 1.92
N ILE A 102 5.88 -13.81 3.10
CA ILE A 102 6.66 -14.19 4.28
C ILE A 102 6.26 -15.61 4.62
N SER A 103 7.25 -16.51 4.65
CA SER A 103 7.06 -17.92 4.93
C SER A 103 7.83 -18.34 6.17
N ILE A 104 7.40 -19.44 6.79
CA ILE A 104 8.04 -20.03 7.96
C ILE A 104 8.44 -21.48 7.67
N THR A 105 9.49 -21.98 8.32
CA THR A 105 9.87 -23.39 8.23
C THR A 105 9.13 -24.23 9.29
N PRO A 106 8.88 -25.53 9.03
CA PRO A 106 8.07 -26.38 9.91
C PRO A 106 8.69 -26.63 11.29
N ASP A 107 10.01 -26.50 11.42
CA ASP A 107 10.78 -26.69 12.66
C ASP A 107 10.69 -25.52 13.64
N LYS A 108 10.22 -24.35 13.17
CA LYS A 108 10.05 -23.14 13.98
C LYS A 108 8.95 -23.31 15.02
N SER A 109 9.00 -22.46 16.05
CA SER A 109 8.05 -22.49 17.15
C SER A 109 6.81 -21.63 16.90
N VAL A 110 5.73 -21.92 17.64
CA VAL A 110 4.52 -21.08 17.68
C VAL A 110 4.84 -19.64 18.09
N SER A 111 5.75 -19.43 19.04
CA SER A 111 6.17 -18.09 19.47
C SER A 111 6.78 -17.26 18.33
N GLU A 112 7.62 -17.88 17.50
CA GLU A 112 8.25 -17.21 16.35
C GLU A 112 7.20 -16.86 15.29
N ALA A 113 6.23 -17.75 15.04
CA ALA A 113 5.13 -17.45 14.12
C ALA A 113 4.29 -16.26 14.61
N LEU A 114 3.92 -16.21 15.89
CA LEU A 114 3.16 -15.10 16.46
C LEU A 114 3.94 -13.77 16.40
N ALA A 115 5.25 -13.81 16.65
CA ALA A 115 6.12 -12.63 16.53
C ALA A 115 6.13 -12.11 15.09
N MET A 116 6.28 -12.98 14.09
CA MET A 116 6.22 -12.58 12.68
C MET A 116 4.84 -12.05 12.28
N MET A 117 3.75 -12.70 12.73
CA MET A 117 2.39 -12.22 12.47
C MET A 117 2.18 -10.81 13.02
N ALA A 118 2.70 -10.52 14.21
CA ALA A 118 2.63 -9.19 14.83
C ALA A 118 3.51 -8.14 14.12
N GLU A 119 4.76 -8.50 13.80
CA GLU A 119 5.72 -7.62 13.13
C GLU A 119 5.23 -7.19 11.74
N TYR A 120 4.77 -8.16 10.95
CA TYR A 120 4.36 -7.93 9.56
C TYR A 120 2.86 -7.68 9.39
N LYS A 121 2.09 -7.72 10.48
CA LYS A 121 0.62 -7.56 10.50
C LYS A 121 -0.09 -8.51 9.53
N ILE A 122 0.36 -9.77 9.48
CA ILE A 122 -0.19 -10.83 8.60
C ILE A 122 -0.98 -11.85 9.41
N GLY A 123 -2.13 -12.28 8.87
CA GLY A 123 -3.01 -13.24 9.55
C GLY A 123 -2.75 -14.71 9.22
N GLY A 124 -1.97 -14.98 8.18
CA GLY A 124 -1.62 -16.32 7.73
C GLY A 124 -0.23 -16.35 7.13
N ILE A 125 0.50 -17.43 7.40
CA ILE A 125 1.89 -17.62 6.98
C ILE A 125 1.99 -18.98 6.27
N PRO A 126 2.36 -19.00 4.98
CA PRO A 126 2.72 -20.23 4.29
C PRO A 126 3.90 -20.93 4.97
N VAL A 127 3.78 -22.24 5.19
CA VAL A 127 4.85 -23.06 5.74
C VAL A 127 5.59 -23.74 4.58
N VAL A 128 6.89 -23.50 4.47
CA VAL A 128 7.73 -24.01 3.38
C VAL A 128 8.95 -24.74 3.92
N THR A 129 9.44 -25.75 3.21
CA THR A 129 10.74 -26.38 3.50
C THR A 129 11.90 -25.58 2.90
N ASP A 130 13.14 -25.89 3.26
CA ASP A 130 14.36 -25.24 2.72
C ASP A 130 14.45 -25.19 1.18
N GLY A 131 13.82 -26.13 0.48
CA GLY A 131 13.70 -26.14 -0.99
C GLY A 131 12.57 -25.25 -1.56
N ASN A 132 12.01 -24.34 -0.77
CA ASN A 132 10.87 -23.48 -1.10
C ASN A 132 9.59 -24.24 -1.53
N ARG A 133 9.42 -25.48 -1.05
CA ARG A 133 8.23 -26.30 -1.27
C ARG A 133 7.19 -26.01 -0.20
N LEU A 134 5.98 -25.64 -0.61
CA LEU A 134 4.83 -25.46 0.27
C LEU A 134 4.44 -26.80 0.93
N VAL A 135 4.35 -26.82 2.25
CA VAL A 135 3.97 -27.99 3.06
C VAL A 135 2.78 -27.73 3.98
N GLY A 136 2.39 -26.47 4.17
CA GLY A 136 1.30 -26.10 5.06
C GLY A 136 0.95 -24.63 5.01
N ILE A 137 -0.08 -24.26 5.76
CA ILE A 137 -0.36 -22.88 6.16
C ILE A 137 -0.66 -22.84 7.65
N VAL A 138 -0.19 -21.80 8.33
CA VAL A 138 -0.56 -21.51 9.72
C VAL A 138 -1.22 -20.14 9.79
N THR A 139 -2.34 -20.05 10.48
CA THR A 139 -3.14 -18.83 10.60
C THR A 139 -3.31 -18.42 12.05
N ASN A 140 -3.70 -17.16 12.27
CA ASN A 140 -4.09 -16.68 13.60
C ASN A 140 -5.17 -17.57 14.26
N ARG A 141 -6.02 -18.23 13.47
CA ARG A 141 -7.06 -19.13 13.99
C ARG A 141 -6.46 -20.42 14.57
N ASP A 142 -5.43 -20.96 13.93
CA ASP A 142 -4.74 -22.18 14.36
C ASP A 142 -3.98 -21.94 15.67
N LEU A 143 -3.40 -20.74 15.83
CA LEU A 143 -2.58 -20.38 16.98
C LEU A 143 -3.39 -19.79 18.16
N ARG A 144 -4.63 -19.34 17.94
CA ARG A 144 -5.43 -18.59 18.94
C ARG A 144 -5.60 -19.30 20.27
N PHE A 145 -5.72 -20.62 20.25
CA PHE A 145 -5.98 -21.44 21.44
C PHE A 145 -4.79 -22.32 21.84
N GLU A 146 -3.65 -22.18 21.15
CA GLU A 146 -2.45 -22.93 21.47
C GLU A 146 -1.79 -22.35 22.73
N LYS A 147 -1.61 -23.20 23.74
CA LYS A 147 -1.02 -22.81 25.03
C LYS A 147 0.49 -23.03 25.05
N SER A 148 0.99 -23.95 24.23
CA SER A 148 2.40 -24.29 24.18
C SER A 148 3.13 -23.49 23.11
N MET A 149 3.80 -22.43 23.55
CA MET A 149 4.56 -21.53 22.68
C MET A 149 5.80 -22.18 22.04
N ASN A 150 6.26 -23.30 22.59
CA ASN A 150 7.45 -24.04 22.15
C ASN A 150 7.13 -25.18 21.18
N LYS A 151 5.86 -25.47 20.90
CA LYS A 151 5.49 -26.48 19.90
C LYS A 151 5.98 -26.07 18.52
N ARG A 152 6.31 -27.07 17.70
CA ARG A 152 6.70 -26.85 16.31
C ARG A 152 5.48 -26.52 15.45
N ILE A 153 5.71 -25.71 14.42
CA ILE A 153 4.68 -25.32 13.47
C ILE A 153 4.13 -26.52 12.70
N GLU A 154 4.97 -27.52 12.44
CA GLU A 154 4.56 -28.79 11.82
C GLU A 154 3.40 -29.49 12.55
N GLU A 155 3.30 -29.33 13.87
CA GLU A 155 2.29 -29.98 14.70
C GLU A 155 0.94 -29.25 14.70
N VAL A 156 0.93 -27.97 14.35
CA VAL A 156 -0.26 -27.09 14.46
C VAL A 156 -0.75 -26.56 13.11
N MET A 157 0.09 -26.60 12.07
CA MET A 157 -0.27 -26.10 10.74
C MET A 157 -1.35 -26.96 10.06
N THR A 158 -2.11 -26.35 9.18
CA THR A 158 -2.98 -27.08 8.25
C THR A 158 -2.13 -27.61 7.09
N LYS A 159 -2.11 -28.95 6.93
CA LYS A 159 -1.35 -29.67 5.90
C LYS A 159 -2.22 -30.43 4.88
N ASP A 160 -3.42 -30.83 5.30
CA ASP A 160 -4.34 -31.61 4.50
C ASP A 160 -5.39 -30.70 3.83
N ASN A 161 -5.87 -31.09 2.65
CA ASN A 161 -6.89 -30.36 1.88
C ASN A 161 -6.55 -28.88 1.62
N LEU A 162 -5.25 -28.57 1.44
CA LEU A 162 -4.82 -27.25 1.01
C LEU A 162 -5.29 -26.97 -0.40
N VAL A 163 -6.16 -25.98 -0.53
CA VAL A 163 -6.56 -25.48 -1.84
C VAL A 163 -5.46 -24.55 -2.34
N THR A 164 -4.92 -24.84 -3.53
CA THR A 164 -3.84 -24.08 -4.15
C THR A 164 -4.20 -23.75 -5.59
N THR A 165 -3.70 -22.62 -6.10
CA THR A 165 -3.90 -22.19 -7.49
C THR A 165 -2.57 -22.06 -8.23
N ARG A 166 -2.62 -21.91 -9.55
CA ARG A 166 -1.44 -21.76 -10.40
C ARG A 166 -0.93 -20.32 -10.34
N GLN A 167 0.37 -20.14 -10.60
CA GLN A 167 0.99 -18.80 -10.62
C GLN A 167 0.40 -17.85 -11.68
N SER A 168 -0.26 -18.39 -12.72
CA SER A 168 -0.90 -17.61 -13.78
C SER A 168 -2.36 -17.24 -13.49
N ALA A 169 -2.93 -17.67 -12.37
CA ALA A 169 -4.29 -17.30 -12.00
C ALA A 169 -4.38 -15.78 -11.83
N ASN A 170 -5.51 -15.18 -12.22
CA ASN A 170 -5.79 -13.78 -11.92
C ASN A 170 -6.61 -13.67 -10.61
N LEU A 171 -6.96 -12.46 -10.21
CA LEU A 171 -7.76 -12.21 -8.99
C LEU A 171 -9.18 -12.78 -9.08
N GLU A 172 -9.76 -12.83 -10.27
CA GLU A 172 -11.12 -13.35 -10.50
C GLU A 172 -11.11 -14.87 -10.34
N ASP A 173 -10.17 -15.57 -10.98
CA ASP A 173 -9.97 -17.02 -10.85
C ASP A 173 -9.72 -17.41 -9.37
N ALA A 174 -8.97 -16.59 -8.63
CA ALA A 174 -8.67 -16.84 -7.23
C ALA A 174 -9.89 -16.65 -6.30
N ALA A 175 -10.89 -15.86 -6.71
CA ALA A 175 -12.10 -15.62 -5.94
C ALA A 175 -13.15 -16.75 -6.07
N GLU A 176 -13.04 -17.57 -7.13
CA GLU A 176 -13.97 -18.69 -7.39
C GLU A 176 -13.54 -20.02 -6.74
N ILE A 177 -12.37 -20.04 -6.09
CA ILE A 177 -11.74 -21.22 -5.47
C ILE A 177 -12.01 -21.25 -3.96
#